data_AF-A0A9D3S4Q9-F1
#
_entry.id   AF-A0A9D3S4Q9-F1
#
_cell.length_a   1.000
_cell.length_b   1.000
_cell.length_c   1.000
_cell.angle_alpha   90.00
_cell.angle_beta   90.00
_cell.angle_gamma   90.00
#
_symmetry.space_group_name_H-M   'P 1'
#
loop_
_entity.id
_entity.type
_entity.pdbx_description
1 polymer ?
#
loop_
_entity_poly.entity_id
_entity_poly.type
_entity_poly.pdbx_seq_one_letter_code
_entity_poly.pdbx_strand_id
1 'polypeptide(L)'
;MTATWKRIYQGSFWHSRGIPIGQFCKDFNEKTKDLKEGIPLPIRIHVKPDRTYDLKINQPTVSYFLKAAAGIERGAGKTGHEIAGMVSVRAVYEIAKIKAADESFRLQNASLETVVKCIIGSARSLGIRVVNDLSAEEYGQFLQEREARILAEQAAAAAEAAAAKKK
;
A
#
# COMPACT_ATOMS: atom_id res chain seq x y z
N MET A 1 13.80 1.34 -11.42
CA MET A 1 13.41 0.06 -10.80
C MET A 1 13.00 0.32 -9.36
N THR A 2 11.68 0.31 -9.12
CA THR A 2 11.02 0.87 -7.95
C THR A 2 11.28 0.07 -6.67
N ALA A 3 11.37 0.80 -5.55
CA ALA A 3 12.00 0.45 -4.28
C ALA A 3 11.47 -0.79 -3.53
N THR A 4 10.49 -1.52 -4.07
CA THR A 4 9.89 -2.70 -3.42
C THR A 4 10.74 -3.96 -3.61
N TRP A 5 11.43 -4.11 -4.75
CA TRP A 5 12.21 -5.30 -5.09
C TRP A 5 13.55 -5.41 -4.33
N LYS A 6 14.18 -4.27 -4.01
CA LYS A 6 15.48 -4.24 -3.31
C LYS A 6 15.42 -4.81 -1.90
N ARG A 7 14.26 -4.72 -1.23
CA ARG A 7 14.06 -5.23 0.13
C ARG A 7 13.94 -6.76 0.19
N ILE A 8 13.51 -7.40 -0.91
CA ILE A 8 13.42 -8.86 -1.03
C ILE A 8 14.81 -9.44 -1.35
N TYR A 9 15.60 -8.76 -2.19
CA TYR A 9 16.94 -9.18 -2.60
C TYR A 9 18.05 -8.90 -1.56
N GLN A 10 17.84 -8.03 -0.57
CA GLN A 10 18.83 -7.73 0.48
C GLN A 10 18.74 -8.66 1.72
N GLY A 11 17.91 -9.69 1.69
CA GLY A 11 17.55 -10.42 2.89
C GLY A 11 18.57 -11.49 3.33
N SER A 12 19.45 -11.12 4.27
CA SER A 12 20.09 -12.06 5.21
C SER A 12 19.08 -13.05 5.84
N PHE A 13 17.79 -12.70 5.82
CA PHE A 13 16.63 -13.52 6.21
C PHE A 13 16.48 -14.84 5.45
N TRP A 14 16.69 -14.87 4.13
CA TRP A 14 16.51 -16.09 3.33
C TRP A 14 17.70 -17.03 3.51
N HIS A 15 18.89 -16.45 3.55
CA HIS A 15 20.13 -17.15 3.80
C HIS A 15 20.16 -17.78 5.20
N SER A 16 19.71 -17.05 6.23
CA SER A 16 19.66 -17.57 7.61
C SER A 16 18.64 -18.69 7.83
N ARG A 17 17.60 -18.78 6.98
CA ARG A 17 16.56 -19.82 7.07
C ARG A 17 16.78 -21.00 6.11
N GLY A 18 17.85 -20.97 5.30
CA GLY A 18 18.22 -22.07 4.41
C GLY A 18 17.22 -22.35 3.28
N ILE A 19 16.48 -21.32 2.83
CA ILE A 19 15.42 -21.46 1.82
C ILE A 19 16.01 -21.23 0.41
N PRO A 20 15.71 -22.10 -0.58
CA PRO A 20 16.18 -21.93 -1.96
C PRO A 20 15.49 -20.75 -2.66
N ILE A 21 16.19 -19.62 -2.78
CA ILE A 21 15.69 -18.37 -3.38
C ILE A 21 15.24 -18.57 -4.84
N GLY A 22 15.97 -19.39 -5.60
CA GLY A 22 15.66 -19.65 -7.01
C GLY A 22 14.32 -20.35 -7.26
N GLN A 23 13.91 -21.25 -6.36
CA GLN A 23 12.58 -21.89 -6.41
C GLN A 23 11.50 -20.89 -6.01
N PHE A 24 11.72 -20.14 -4.93
CA PHE A 24 10.79 -19.12 -4.48
C PHE A 24 10.46 -18.09 -5.58
N CYS A 25 11.47 -17.60 -6.31
CA CYS A 25 11.24 -16.64 -7.39
C CYS A 25 10.36 -17.21 -8.52
N LYS A 26 10.51 -18.50 -8.84
CA LYS A 26 9.68 -19.16 -9.87
C LYS A 26 8.24 -19.31 -9.39
N ASP A 27 8.05 -19.85 -8.18
CA ASP A 27 6.73 -20.05 -7.58
C ASP A 27 5.97 -18.73 -7.41
N PHE A 28 6.68 -17.68 -6.98
CA PHE A 28 6.09 -16.35 -6.81
C PHE A 28 5.65 -15.76 -8.15
N ASN A 29 6.50 -15.84 -9.17
CA ASN A 29 6.17 -15.34 -10.49
C ASN A 29 4.98 -16.13 -11.07
N GLU A 30 4.97 -17.46 -10.96
CA GLU A 30 3.83 -18.28 -11.41
C GLU A 30 2.51 -17.89 -10.76
N LYS A 31 2.48 -17.75 -9.44
CA LYS A 31 1.26 -17.37 -8.70
C LYS A 31 0.82 -15.92 -8.95
N THR A 32 1.71 -15.08 -9.48
CA THR A 32 1.45 -13.65 -9.72
C THR A 32 1.26 -13.33 -11.22
N LYS A 33 1.38 -14.31 -12.12
CA LYS A 33 1.23 -14.12 -13.58
C LYS A 33 -0.09 -13.44 -13.97
N ASP A 34 -1.17 -13.77 -13.26
CA ASP A 34 -2.51 -13.25 -13.55
C ASP A 34 -2.80 -11.88 -12.90
N LEU A 35 -1.89 -11.39 -12.05
CA LEU A 35 -2.05 -10.14 -11.32
C LEU A 35 -1.27 -9.02 -12.03
N LYS A 36 -1.90 -7.84 -12.14
CA LYS A 36 -1.28 -6.68 -12.79
C LYS A 36 0.07 -6.33 -12.15
N GLU A 37 1.07 -6.14 -12.99
CA GLU A 37 2.42 -5.76 -12.57
C GLU A 37 2.40 -4.41 -11.83
N GLY A 38 3.23 -4.29 -10.79
CA GLY A 38 3.38 -3.05 -10.01
C GLY A 38 2.51 -2.96 -8.75
N ILE A 39 1.60 -3.92 -8.50
CA ILE A 39 0.81 -3.95 -7.27
C ILE A 39 1.64 -4.54 -6.12
N PRO A 40 1.80 -3.85 -4.97
CA PRO A 40 2.50 -4.40 -3.82
C PRO A 40 1.64 -5.47 -3.13
N LEU A 41 2.03 -6.73 -3.31
CA LEU A 41 1.39 -7.89 -2.70
C LEU A 41 2.16 -8.34 -1.44
N PRO A 42 1.53 -8.32 -0.26
CA PRO A 42 2.13 -8.89 0.93
C PRO A 42 2.19 -10.42 0.83
N ILE A 43 3.36 -10.97 1.14
CA ILE A 43 3.62 -12.41 1.14
C ILE A 43 3.83 -12.90 2.58
N ARG A 44 3.17 -14.00 2.94
CA ARG A 44 3.49 -14.76 4.15
C ARG A 44 4.18 -16.05 3.75
N ILE A 45 5.35 -16.27 4.32
CA ILE A 45 6.12 -17.50 4.14
C ILE A 45 6.10 -18.25 5.46
N HIS A 46 5.51 -19.44 5.46
CA HIS A 46 5.65 -20.37 6.56
C HIS A 46 6.81 -21.32 6.26
N VAL A 47 7.80 -21.37 7.14
CA VAL A 47 9.01 -22.19 6.95
C VAL A 47 8.91 -23.39 7.88
N LYS A 48 8.94 -24.58 7.30
CA LYS A 48 8.89 -25.85 8.03
C LYS A 48 10.32 -26.26 8.44
N PRO A 49 10.46 -27.13 9.46
CA PRO A 49 11.78 -27.58 9.94
C PRO A 49 12.57 -28.38 8.90
N ASP A 50 11.91 -28.94 7.89
CA ASP A 50 12.50 -29.65 6.74
C ASP A 50 13.05 -28.70 5.66
N ARG A 51 13.08 -27.39 5.92
CA ARG A 51 13.49 -26.32 4.99
C ARG A 51 12.57 -26.15 3.77
N THR A 52 11.40 -26.78 3.79
CA THR A 52 10.34 -26.47 2.82
C THR A 52 9.58 -25.22 3.26
N TYR A 53 8.91 -24.57 2.32
CA TYR A 53 8.15 -23.36 2.58
C TYR A 53 6.74 -23.43 1.99
N ASP A 54 5.76 -22.93 2.72
CA ASP A 54 4.43 -22.62 2.17
C ASP A 54 4.37 -21.12 1.85
N LEU A 55 4.22 -20.81 0.56
CA LEU A 55 4.03 -19.46 0.06
C LEU A 55 2.54 -19.13 -0.04
N LYS A 56 2.08 -18.19 0.79
CA LYS A 56 0.75 -17.59 0.68
C LYS A 56 0.86 -16.13 0.25
N ILE A 57 0.16 -15.81 -0.84
CA ILE A 57 0.06 -14.45 -1.37
C ILE A 57 -1.25 -13.86 -0.88
N ASN A 58 -1.15 -12.77 -0.13
CA ASN A 58 -2.31 -12.04 0.35
C ASN A 58 -2.68 -10.95 -0.66
N GLN A 59 -3.92 -10.48 -0.57
CA GLN A 59 -4.37 -9.36 -1.37
C GLN A 59 -3.55 -8.08 -1.13
N PRO A 60 -3.57 -7.13 -2.09
CA PRO A 60 -2.84 -5.87 -1.98
C PRO A 60 -3.09 -5.15 -0.65
N THR A 61 -2.10 -4.36 -0.25
CA THR A 61 -2.20 -3.60 1.01
C THR A 61 -3.37 -2.61 0.98
N VAL A 62 -3.97 -2.36 2.15
CA VAL A 62 -5.05 -1.37 2.29
C VAL A 62 -4.58 0.02 1.85
N SER A 63 -3.31 0.35 2.08
CA SER A 63 -2.71 1.60 1.60
C SER A 63 -2.75 1.73 0.08
N TYR A 64 -2.48 0.65 -0.65
CA TYR A 64 -2.57 0.66 -2.11
C TYR A 64 -4.00 0.88 -2.59
N PHE A 65 -4.98 0.17 -2.02
CA PHE A 65 -6.39 0.33 -2.36
C PHE A 65 -6.91 1.75 -2.08
N LEU A 66 -6.57 2.31 -0.92
CA LEU A 66 -7.00 3.66 -0.55
C LEU A 66 -6.34 4.73 -1.42
N LYS A 67 -5.06 4.56 -1.77
CA LYS A 67 -4.35 5.45 -2.69
C LYS A 67 -4.94 5.40 -4.09
N ALA A 68 -5.24 4.20 -4.60
CA ALA A 68 -5.89 4.03 -5.89
C ALA A 68 -7.30 4.62 -5.91
N ALA A 69 -8.09 4.41 -4.85
CA ALA A 69 -9.44 4.98 -4.73
C ALA A 69 -9.44 6.50 -4.60
N ALA A 70 -8.42 7.08 -3.96
CA ALA A 70 -8.25 8.53 -3.87
C ALA A 70 -7.52 9.13 -5.08
N GLY A 71 -6.95 8.33 -5.99
CA GLY A 71 -6.16 8.83 -7.11
C GLY A 71 -4.84 9.51 -6.70
N ILE A 72 -4.25 9.10 -5.57
CA ILE A 72 -3.03 9.72 -5.03
C ILE A 72 -1.85 8.75 -5.02
N GLU A 73 -0.64 9.23 -5.36
CA GLU A 73 0.57 8.40 -5.34
C GLU A 73 1.23 8.35 -3.94
N ARG A 74 1.21 9.50 -3.25
CA ARG A 74 1.82 9.70 -1.93
C ARG A 74 0.76 10.07 -0.90
N GLY A 75 0.90 9.53 0.32
CA GLY A 75 0.08 9.91 1.47
C GLY A 75 0.48 11.28 2.03
N ALA A 76 -0.12 11.70 3.14
CA ALA A 76 0.22 12.96 3.80
C ALA A 76 1.64 12.91 4.38
N GLY A 77 2.42 14.00 4.20
CA GLY A 77 3.73 14.15 4.84
C GLY A 77 3.60 14.39 6.35
N LYS A 78 2.58 15.15 6.76
CA LYS A 78 2.21 15.39 8.16
C LYS A 78 0.74 15.01 8.38
N THR A 79 0.50 13.77 8.80
CA THR A 79 -0.84 13.26 9.10
C THR A 79 -1.55 14.14 10.13
N GLY A 80 -2.75 14.62 9.81
CA GLY A 80 -3.57 15.46 10.68
C GLY A 80 -3.46 16.97 10.42
N HIS A 81 -2.35 17.43 9.85
CA HIS A 81 -2.21 18.81 9.37
C HIS A 81 -2.59 18.96 7.91
N GLU A 82 -2.33 17.92 7.12
CA GLU A 82 -2.63 17.90 5.69
C GLU A 82 -3.57 16.76 5.35
N ILE A 83 -4.53 17.07 4.47
CA ILE A 83 -5.42 16.08 3.86
C ILE A 83 -4.75 15.66 2.56
N ALA A 84 -4.46 14.37 2.45
CA ALA A 84 -3.85 13.79 1.25
C ALA A 84 -4.88 13.50 0.17
N GLY A 85 -6.09 13.10 0.56
CA GLY A 85 -7.14 12.71 -0.38
C GLY A 85 -8.46 12.51 0.34
N MET A 86 -9.51 12.31 -0.44
CA MET A 86 -10.84 11.99 0.07
C MET A 86 -11.34 10.71 -0.57
N VAL A 87 -12.06 9.90 0.19
CA VAL A 87 -12.69 8.67 -0.30
C VAL A 87 -14.13 8.59 0.19
N SER A 88 -15.01 8.06 -0.65
CA SER A 88 -16.41 7.86 -0.28
C SER A 88 -16.56 6.64 0.64
N VAL A 89 -17.59 6.65 1.50
CA VAL A 89 -17.94 5.48 2.32
C VAL A 89 -18.22 4.25 1.44
N ARG A 90 -18.80 4.44 0.25
CA ARG A 90 -19.04 3.37 -0.72
C ARG A 90 -17.74 2.71 -1.18
N ALA A 91 -16.72 3.50 -1.54
CA ALA A 91 -15.43 2.96 -1.96
C ALA A 91 -14.76 2.18 -0.82
N VAL A 92 -14.84 2.69 0.42
CA VAL A 92 -14.34 1.97 1.60
C VAL A 92 -15.02 0.62 1.77
N TYR A 93 -16.33 0.55 1.54
CA TYR A 93 -17.10 -0.69 1.66
C TYR A 93 -16.76 -1.71 0.56
N GLU A 94 -16.55 -1.26 -0.68
CA GLU A 94 -16.10 -2.11 -1.78
C GLU A 94 -14.70 -2.68 -1.51
N ILE A 95 -13.77 -1.86 -1.01
CA ILE A 95 -12.44 -2.30 -0.59
C ILE A 95 -12.54 -3.31 0.57
N ALA A 96 -13.45 -3.07 1.53
CA ALA A 96 -13.66 -3.97 2.65
C ALA A 96 -14.14 -5.36 2.21
N LYS A 97 -15.07 -5.44 1.25
CA LYS A 97 -15.54 -6.71 0.69
C LYS A 97 -14.42 -7.50 0.05
N ILE A 98 -13.58 -6.84 -0.74
CA ILE A 98 -12.42 -7.48 -1.38
C ILE A 98 -11.48 -7.99 -0.30
N LYS A 99 -11.10 -7.12 0.65
CA LYS A 99 -10.13 -7.40 1.70
C LYS A 99 -10.60 -8.45 2.72
N ALA A 100 -11.91 -8.58 2.95
CA ALA A 100 -12.49 -9.55 3.86
C ALA A 100 -12.22 -11.01 3.43
N ALA A 101 -12.00 -11.26 2.13
CA ALA A 101 -11.61 -12.58 1.63
C ALA A 101 -10.16 -12.98 1.99
N ASP A 102 -9.36 -12.04 2.49
CA ASP A 102 -7.97 -12.30 2.86
C ASP A 102 -7.87 -13.21 4.09
N GLU A 103 -6.83 -14.05 4.13
CA GLU A 103 -6.63 -15.03 5.21
C GLU A 103 -6.55 -14.38 6.59
N SER A 104 -6.00 -13.17 6.67
CA SER A 104 -5.86 -12.41 7.91
C SER A 104 -7.22 -12.12 8.57
N PHE A 105 -8.26 -11.83 7.78
CA PHE A 105 -9.61 -11.52 8.29
C PHE A 105 -10.47 -12.77 8.42
N ARG A 106 -10.28 -13.75 7.52
CA ARG A 106 -10.92 -15.07 7.59
C ARG A 106 -10.57 -15.82 8.87
N LEU A 107 -9.32 -15.76 9.34
CA LEU A 107 -8.91 -16.39 10.60
C LEU A 107 -9.50 -15.70 11.84
N GLN A 108 -9.85 -14.42 11.74
CA GLN A 108 -10.40 -13.64 12.85
C GLN A 108 -11.93 -13.71 12.94
N ASN A 109 -12.60 -14.38 11.98
CA ASN A 109 -14.07 -14.33 11.83
C ASN A 109 -14.62 -12.90 11.92
N ALA A 110 -13.88 -11.93 11.38
CA ALA A 110 -14.21 -10.53 11.53
C ALA A 110 -15.49 -10.20 10.75
N SER A 111 -16.46 -9.57 11.42
CA SER A 111 -17.62 -9.02 10.73
C SER A 111 -17.19 -7.96 9.71
N LEU A 112 -17.97 -7.78 8.64
CA LEU A 112 -17.67 -6.80 7.60
C LEU A 112 -17.54 -5.38 8.19
N GLU A 113 -18.32 -5.05 9.23
CA GLU A 113 -18.23 -3.78 9.96
C GLU A 113 -16.87 -3.57 10.63
N THR A 114 -16.29 -4.63 11.19
CA THR A 114 -14.95 -4.59 11.79
C THR A 114 -13.90 -4.31 10.73
N VAL A 115 -14.00 -4.97 9.57
CA VAL A 115 -13.09 -4.76 8.44
C VAL A 115 -13.18 -3.30 7.94
N VAL A 116 -14.40 -2.76 7.82
CA VAL A 116 -14.62 -1.36 7.45
C VAL A 116 -13.97 -0.41 8.45
N LYS A 117 -14.15 -0.62 9.76
CA LYS A 117 -13.50 0.20 10.81
C LYS A 117 -11.97 0.17 10.71
N CYS A 118 -11.38 -1.00 10.45
CA CYS A 118 -9.93 -1.12 10.25
C CYS A 118 -9.44 -0.32 9.02
N ILE A 119 -10.19 -0.34 7.93
CA ILE A 119 -9.85 0.41 6.72
C ILE A 119 -9.99 1.91 6.95
N ILE A 120 -11.03 2.36 7.64
CA ILE A 120 -11.20 3.77 8.04
C ILE A 120 -10.01 4.24 8.90
N GLY A 121 -9.60 3.42 9.87
CA GLY A 121 -8.40 3.71 10.68
C GLY A 121 -7.14 3.85 9.82
N SER A 122 -6.97 2.97 8.83
CA SER A 122 -5.86 3.02 7.88
C SER A 122 -5.89 4.27 6.99
N ALA A 123 -7.09 4.69 6.55
CA ALA A 123 -7.28 5.92 5.78
C ALA A 123 -6.86 7.15 6.59
N ARG A 124 -7.25 7.21 7.88
CA ARG A 124 -6.87 8.29 8.78
C ARG A 124 -5.35 8.40 8.93
N SER A 125 -4.65 7.28 9.10
CA SER A 125 -3.18 7.27 9.20
C SER A 125 -2.48 7.77 7.93
N LEU A 126 -3.08 7.57 6.76
CA LEU A 126 -2.57 8.05 5.48
C LEU A 126 -2.92 9.52 5.19
N GLY A 127 -3.72 10.16 6.07
CA GLY A 127 -4.25 11.50 5.86
C GLY A 127 -5.40 11.56 4.85
N ILE A 128 -6.08 10.45 4.61
CA ILE A 128 -7.23 10.38 3.72
C ILE A 128 -8.50 10.57 4.54
N ARG A 129 -9.33 11.53 4.13
CA ARG A 129 -10.61 11.82 4.79
C ARG A 129 -11.72 10.97 4.17
N VAL A 130 -12.52 10.33 5.00
CA VAL A 130 -13.71 9.59 4.54
C VAL A 130 -14.90 10.55 4.53
N VAL A 131 -15.59 10.66 3.40
CA VAL A 131 -16.74 11.55 3.20
C VAL A 131 -17.94 10.72 2.72
N ASN A 132 -19.16 11.14 3.06
CA ASN A 132 -20.36 10.43 2.62
C ASN A 132 -20.64 10.67 1.13
N ASP A 133 -20.65 11.94 0.73
CA ASP A 133 -20.93 12.39 -0.63
C ASP A 133 -19.70 13.17 -1.14
N LEU A 134 -19.23 12.81 -2.33
CA LEU A 134 -18.08 13.45 -2.97
C LEU A 134 -18.49 13.93 -4.35
N SER A 135 -18.49 15.25 -4.58
CA SER A 135 -18.69 15.79 -5.91
C SER A 135 -17.38 15.66 -6.72
N ALA A 136 -17.49 15.24 -7.98
CA ALA A 136 -16.32 15.00 -8.82
C ALA A 136 -15.55 16.31 -9.14
N GLU A 137 -16.27 17.43 -9.24
CA GLU A 137 -15.71 18.73 -9.60
C GLU A 137 -14.87 19.32 -8.46
N GLU A 138 -15.40 19.33 -7.23
CA GLU A 138 -14.66 19.80 -6.05
C GLU A 138 -13.43 18.93 -5.79
N TYR A 139 -13.55 17.61 -6.03
CA TYR A 139 -12.41 16.72 -5.87
C TYR A 139 -11.32 16.95 -6.91
N GLY A 140 -11.69 17.23 -8.15
CA GLY A 140 -10.75 17.59 -9.21
C GLY A 140 -9.94 18.84 -8.88
N GLN A 141 -10.61 19.88 -8.39
CA GLN A 141 -9.96 21.12 -7.94
C GLN A 141 -9.00 20.87 -6.78
N PHE A 142 -9.43 20.10 -5.78
CA PHE A 142 -8.58 19.72 -4.64
C PHE A 142 -7.30 18.99 -5.07
N LEU A 143 -7.40 18.07 -6.04
CA LEU A 143 -6.24 17.33 -6.55
C LEU A 143 -5.25 18.26 -7.26
N GLN A 144 -5.73 19.19 -8.07
CA GLN A 144 -4.87 20.16 -8.78
C GLN A 144 -4.13 21.08 -7.80
N GLU A 145 -4.84 21.63 -6.81
CA GLU A 145 -4.23 22.47 -5.76
C GLU A 145 -3.15 21.71 -4.98
N ARG A 146 -3.42 20.44 -4.67
CA ARG A 146 -2.48 19.58 -3.97
C ARG A 146 -1.27 19.25 -4.82
N GLU A 147 -1.45 18.93 -6.09
CA GLU A 147 -0.35 18.64 -7.01
C GLU A 147 0.59 19.86 -7.12
N ALA A 148 0.02 21.06 -7.24
CA ALA A 148 0.80 22.31 -7.23
C ALA A 148 1.61 22.48 -5.92
N ARG A 149 1.01 22.20 -4.75
CA ARG A 149 1.71 22.23 -3.46
C ARG A 149 2.85 21.22 -3.37
N ILE A 150 2.61 19.99 -3.84
CA ILE A 150 3.62 18.92 -3.82
C ILE A 150 4.78 19.28 -4.75
N LEU A 151 4.50 19.82 -5.94
CA LEU A 151 5.55 20.26 -6.87
C LEU A 151 6.40 21.38 -6.25
N ALA A 152 5.78 22.35 -5.57
CA ALA A 152 6.48 23.42 -4.87
C ALA A 152 7.36 22.86 -3.72
N GLU A 153 6.84 21.93 -2.92
CA GLU A 153 7.60 21.31 -1.82
C GLU A 153 8.75 20.43 -2.35
N GLN A 154 8.53 19.71 -3.45
CA GLN A 154 9.58 18.93 -4.11
C GLN A 154 10.67 19.83 -4.70
N ALA A 155 10.31 20.98 -5.28
CA ALA A 155 11.27 21.95 -5.79
C ALA A 155 12.09 22.58 -4.65
N ALA A 156 11.46 22.92 -3.53
CA ALA A 156 12.14 23.42 -2.34
C ALA A 156 13.11 22.37 -1.76
N ALA A 157 12.64 21.13 -1.58
CA ALA A 157 13.48 20.02 -1.11
C ALA A 157 14.64 19.71 -2.07
N ALA A 158 14.44 19.83 -3.38
CA ALA A 158 15.48 19.66 -4.37
C ALA A 158 16.54 20.78 -4.32
N ALA A 159 16.12 22.03 -4.08
CA ALA A 159 17.02 23.17 -3.88
C ALA A 159 17.87 23.01 -2.60
N GLU A 160 17.25 22.58 -1.49
CA GLU A 160 17.95 22.28 -0.25
C GLU A 160 18.94 21.10 -0.41
N ALA A 161 18.53 20.03 -1.11
CA ALA A 161 19.42 18.91 -1.39
C ALA A 161 20.59 19.29 -2.31
N ALA A 162 20.39 20.22 -3.25
CA ALA A 162 21.46 20.76 -4.09
C ALA A 162 22.43 21.65 -3.30
N ALA A 163 21.93 22.42 -2.33
CA ALA A 163 22.75 23.22 -1.42
C ALA A 163 23.57 22.33 -0.47
N ALA A 164 23.01 21.23 0.03
CA ALA A 164 23.69 20.28 0.90
C ALA A 164 24.81 19.50 0.20
N LYS A 165 24.70 19.26 -1.11
CA LYS A 165 25.77 18.62 -1.91
C LYS A 165 26.94 19.54 -2.28
N LYS A 166 26.77 20.86 -2.11
CA LYS A 166 27.84 21.86 -2.32
C LYS A 166 28.64 22.15 -1.04
N LYS A 167 28.29 21.52 0.08
CA LYS A 167 28.98 21.63 1.37
C LYS A 167 29.70 20.33 1.67
#